data_AF-A0A7W0QWU8-F1
#
_entry.id   AF-A0A7W0QWU8-F1
#
_cell.length_a   1.000
_cell.length_b   1.000
_cell.length_c   1.000
_cell.angle_alpha   90.00
_cell.angle_beta   90.00
_cell.angle_gamma   90.00
#
_symmetry.space_group_name_H-M   'P 1'
#
loop_
_entity.id
_entity.type
_entity.pdbx_description
1 polymer ?
#
loop_
_entity_poly.entity_id
_entity_poly.type
_entity_poly.pdbx_seq_one_letter_code
_entity_poly.pdbx_strand_id
1 'polypeptide(L)' 'MAVITLSYDYRAATVWLEPLADEGHPMTHDLCDRHGSRTAPPLGWALVQERLAASPLAS' A
#
# COMPACT_ATOMS: atom_id res chain seq x y z
N MET A 1 9.27 10.93 3.78
CA MET A 1 7.88 11.04 4.28
C MET A 1 7.10 9.85 3.80
N ALA A 2 6.29 9.27 4.68
CA ALA A 2 5.38 8.19 4.29
C ALA A 2 4.18 8.76 3.54
N VAL A 3 3.64 7.98 2.61
CA VAL A 3 2.44 8.32 1.81
C VAL A 3 1.59 7.08 1.51
N ILE A 4 2.04 5.90 1.91
CA ILE A 4 1.40 4.60 1.66
C ILE A 4 1.41 3.81 2.97
N THR A 5 0.32 3.10 3.27
CA THR A 5 0.28 2.08 4.32
C THR A 5 0.29 0.69 3.68
N LEU A 6 1.17 -0.16 4.17
CA LEU A 6 1.35 -1.56 3.78
C LEU A 6 0.68 -2.46 4.83
N SER A 7 -0.15 -3.39 4.39
CA SER A 7 -0.77 -4.40 5.25
C SER A 7 -0.73 -5.79 4.61
N TYR A 8 -0.87 -6.83 5.45
CA TYR A 8 -0.78 -8.22 5.04
C TYR A 8 -2.04 -8.97 5.47
N ASP A 9 -2.65 -9.68 4.52
CA ASP A 9 -3.57 -10.78 4.82
C ASP A 9 -2.84 -12.11 4.59
N TYR A 10 -2.33 -12.68 5.67
CA TYR A 10 -1.62 -13.96 5.64
C TYR A 10 -2.51 -15.13 5.23
N ARG A 11 -3.81 -15.07 5.54
CA ARG A 11 -4.76 -16.15 5.21
C ARG A 11 -5.07 -16.15 3.73
N ALA A 12 -5.23 -14.97 3.14
CA ALA A 12 -5.46 -14.80 1.71
C ALA A 12 -4.17 -14.74 0.89
N ALA A 13 -2.99 -14.83 1.51
CA ALA A 13 -1.70 -14.61 0.87
C ALA A 13 -1.69 -13.32 0.03
N THR A 14 -2.13 -12.21 0.63
CA THR A 14 -2.27 -10.92 -0.06
C THR A 14 -1.53 -9.82 0.67
N VAL A 15 -0.88 -8.95 -0.10
CA VAL A 15 -0.28 -7.70 0.35
C VAL A 15 -1.11 -6.54 -0.20
N TRP A 16 -1.43 -5.59 0.66
CA TRP A 16 -2.14 -4.36 0.28
C TRP A 16 -1.21 -3.16 0.39
N LEU A 17 -1.25 -2.30 -0.61
CA LEU A 17 -0.63 -0.98 -0.61
C LEU A 17 -1.72 0.06 -0.85
N GLU A 18 -2.06 0.79 0.21
CA GLU A 18 -3.13 1.78 0.23
C GLU A 18 -2.56 3.17 0.53
N PRO A 19 -3.32 4.26 0.35
CA PRO A 19 -2.92 5.58 0.82
C PRO A 19 -2.60 5.54 2.32
N LEU A 20 -1.68 6.41 2.76
CA LEU A 20 -1.32 6.52 4.17
C LEU A 20 -2.58 6.67 5.04
N ALA A 21 -2.76 5.76 5.99
CA ALA A 21 -3.85 5.84 6.96
C ALA A 21 -3.66 7.04 7.89
N ASP A 22 -4.77 7.70 8.26
CA ASP A 22 -4.76 8.80 9.23
C ASP A 22 -4.26 8.38 10.62
N GLU A 23 -4.57 7.14 11.01
CA GLU A 23 -4.19 6.56 12.30
C GLU A 23 -3.22 5.40 12.11
N GLY A 24 -2.11 5.43 12.86
CA GLY A 24 -1.13 4.36 12.86
C GLY A 24 -1.69 3.07 13.49
N HIS A 25 -1.44 1.93 12.86
CA HIS A 25 -1.86 0.63 13.35
C HIS A 25 -0.64 -0.29 13.58
N PRO A 26 -0.55 -1.04 14.70
CA PRO A 26 0.64 -1.83 15.03
C PRO A 26 0.93 -2.97 14.05
N MET A 27 -0.08 -3.40 13.28
CA MET A 27 0.05 -4.46 12.28
C MET A 27 0.25 -3.94 10.84
N THR A 28 0.49 -2.64 10.65
CA THR A 28 0.75 -2.06 9.33
C THR A 28 2.12 -1.38 9.30
N HIS A 29 2.59 -1.04 8.10
CA HIS A 29 3.86 -0.35 7.91
C HIS A 29 3.68 0.84 6.98
N ASP A 30 4.18 2.00 7.40
CA ASP A 30 4.11 3.20 6.58
C ASP A 30 5.34 3.32 5.68
N LEU A 31 5.09 3.46 4.38
CA LEU A 31 6.11 3.51 3.34
C LEU A 31 6.13 4.89 2.68
N CYS A 32 7.33 5.36 2.35
CA CYS A 32 7.46 6.47 1.42
C CYS A 32 7.15 6.02 -0.01
N ASP A 33 6.87 6.97 -0.91
CA ASP A 33 6.52 6.72 -2.31
C ASP A 33 7.52 5.78 -3.01
N ARG A 34 8.82 6.00 -2.77
CA ARG A 34 9.90 5.16 -3.30
C ARG A 34 9.82 3.71 -2.81
N HIS A 35 9.54 3.49 -1.53
CA HIS A 35 9.42 2.14 -0.99
C HIS A 35 8.13 1.48 -1.48
N GLY A 36 6.99 2.17 -1.44
CA GLY A 36 5.73 1.63 -1.96
C GLY A 36 5.80 1.25 -3.44
N SER A 37 6.52 2.03 -4.27
CA SER A 37 6.71 1.72 -5.70
C SER A 37 7.62 0.53 -5.99
N ARG A 38 8.39 0.06 -5.01
CA ARG A 38 9.36 -1.05 -5.15
C ARG A 38 8.99 -2.27 -4.33
N THR A 39 8.02 -2.15 -3.45
CA THR A 39 7.52 -3.27 -2.66
C THR A 39 6.85 -4.28 -3.58
N ALA A 40 7.26 -5.54 -3.40
CA ALA A 40 6.67 -6.69 -4.07
C ALA A 40 6.24 -7.70 -3.00
N PRO A 41 5.16 -8.46 -3.24
CA PRO A 41 4.73 -9.48 -2.30
C PRO A 41 5.65 -10.71 -2.38
N PRO A 42 5.60 -11.61 -1.39
CA PRO A 42 6.25 -12.92 -1.49
C PRO A 42 5.80 -13.71 -2.73
N LEU A 43 6.58 -14.71 -3.14
CA LEU A 43 6.20 -15.55 -4.28
C LEU A 43 4.87 -16.27 -4.01
N GLY A 44 3.96 -16.22 -5.00
CA GLY A 44 2.63 -16.84 -4.91
C GLY A 44 1.60 -16.00 -4.15
N TRP A 45 1.96 -14.81 -3.67
CA TRP A 45 1.05 -13.88 -3.04
C TRP A 45 0.51 -12.85 -4.03
N ALA A 46 -0.72 -12.39 -3.78
CA ALA A 46 -1.30 -11.29 -4.53
C ALA A 46 -0.80 -9.93 -4.01
N LEU A 47 -0.66 -8.97 -4.92
CA LEU A 47 -0.47 -7.56 -4.59
C LEU A 47 -1.70 -6.79 -5.02
N VAL A 48 -2.32 -6.09 -4.08
CA VAL A 48 -3.39 -5.13 -4.37
C VAL A 48 -2.86 -3.73 -4.09
N GLN A 49 -2.93 -2.85 -5.08
CA GLN A 49 -2.51 -1.47 -4.96
C GLN A 49 -3.71 -0.55 -5.19
N GLU A 50 -4.17 0.11 -4.14
CA GLU A 50 -5.13 1.20 -4.25
C GLU A 50 -4.36 2.51 -4.39
N ARG A 51 -3.96 2.81 -5.63
CA ARG A 51 -3.45 4.15 -5.92
C ARG A 51 -4.65 5.08 -5.94
N LEU A 52 -4.63 6.14 -5.13
CA LEU A 52 -5.44 7.32 -5.39
C LEU A 52 -5.16 7.73 -6.83
N ALA A 53 -6.13 7.51 -7.74
CA ALA A 53 -6.07 8.11 -9.04
C ALA A 53 -5.84 9.60 -8.78
N ALA A 54 -4.71 10.15 -9.27
CA ALA A 54 -4.57 11.58 -9.34
C ALA A 54 -5.79 12.02 -10.16
N SER A 55 -6.76 12.64 -9.49
CA SER A 55 -7.98 13.10 -10.16
C SER A 55 -7.48 13.91 -11.35
N PRO A 56 -7.76 13.50 -12.61
CA PRO A 56 -7.40 14.35 -13.72
C PRO A 56 -8.16 15.63 -13.46
N LEU A 57 -7.43 16.71 -13.19
CA LEU A 57 -8.01 18.05 -13.08
C LEU A 57 -8.84 18.23 -14.36
N ALA A 58 -10.17 18.10 -14.20
CA ALA A 58 -11.11 18.32 -15.27
C ALA A 58 -10.90 19.77 -15.71
N SER A 59 -10.60 19.92 -17.01
CA SER A 59 -10.42 21.21 -17.68
C SER A 59 -11.70 22.03 -17.68
#